data_AF-A0AAN7QRJ4-F1
#
_entry.id   AF-A0AAN7QRJ4-F1
#
_cell.length_a   1.000
_cell.length_b   1.000
_cell.length_c   1.000
_cell.angle_alpha   90.00
_cell.angle_beta   90.00
_cell.angle_gamma   90.00
#
_symmetry.space_group_name_H-M   'P 1'
#
loop_
_entity.id
_entity.type
_entity.pdbx_description
1 polymer ?
#
loop_
_entity_poly.entity_id
_entity_poly.type
_entity_poly.pdbx_seq_one_letter_code
_entity_poly.pdbx_strand_id
1 'polypeptide(L)'
;MPIGKFMMSGAGSRCAACRYLRRRCSKDCIFSPHFPSSNPQRFAYVHKIYGASNVAKMLQRVSEFERSHAADSLHLEAKCRVEDPVYGCVGLISRLQRQIHNLESEIAMTRALVMMYESSLDRRKGSANGH
;
A
#
# COMPACT_ATOMS: atom_id res chain seq x y z
N MET A 1 -9.17 -26.03 -3.51
CA MET A 1 -9.68 -25.20 -2.40
C MET A 1 -10.16 -23.86 -2.95
N PRO A 2 -11.45 -23.51 -2.93
CA PRO A 2 -11.89 -22.16 -3.22
C PRO A 2 -12.49 -21.55 -1.94
N ILE A 3 -11.75 -20.65 -1.29
CA ILE A 3 -12.24 -19.89 -0.14
C ILE A 3 -12.07 -18.42 -0.49
N GLY A 4 -13.18 -17.71 -0.71
CA GLY A 4 -13.12 -16.28 -1.00
C GLY A 4 -14.43 -15.64 -1.45
N LYS A 5 -15.54 -16.05 -0.83
CA LYS A 5 -16.89 -15.44 -0.83
C LYS A 5 -16.92 -13.97 -1.30
N PHE A 6 -17.41 -13.73 -2.52
CA PHE A 6 -17.82 -12.40 -2.99
C PHE A 6 -18.89 -11.85 -2.03
N MET A 7 -18.56 -10.82 -1.25
CA MET A 7 -19.56 -10.04 -0.53
C MET A 7 -20.36 -9.21 -1.55
N MET A 8 -21.52 -9.74 -1.93
CA MET A 8 -22.59 -8.98 -2.58
C MET A 8 -23.03 -7.86 -1.63
N SER A 9 -22.53 -6.65 -1.87
CA SER A 9 -23.01 -5.47 -1.16
C SER A 9 -24.43 -5.17 -1.61
N GLY A 10 -25.39 -5.50 -0.74
CA GLY A 10 -26.78 -5.04 -0.68
C GLY A 10 -27.42 -4.54 -1.98
N ALA A 11 -28.32 -5.34 -2.52
CA ALA A 11 -29.33 -4.90 -3.48
C ALA A 11 -30.07 -3.66 -2.92
N GLY A 12 -29.70 -2.47 -3.40
CA GLY A 12 -30.41 -1.21 -3.10
C GLY A 12 -29.54 0.02 -2.85
N SER A 13 -28.26 -0.10 -2.49
CA SER A 13 -27.43 1.07 -2.16
C SER A 13 -26.48 1.46 -3.30
N ARG A 14 -26.52 2.74 -3.73
CA ARG A 14 -25.61 3.30 -4.75
C ARG A 14 -24.16 3.22 -4.28
N CYS A 15 -23.23 2.87 -5.17
CA CYS A 15 -21.80 2.88 -4.86
C CYS A 15 -21.31 4.28 -4.43
N ALA A 16 -20.14 4.35 -3.77
CA ALA A 16 -19.59 5.62 -3.27
C ALA A 16 -19.42 6.65 -4.38
N ALA A 17 -18.96 6.23 -5.57
CA ALA A 17 -18.80 7.10 -6.73
C ALA A 17 -20.11 7.73 -7.19
N CYS A 18 -21.13 6.89 -7.42
CA CYS A 18 -22.44 7.37 -7.89
C CYS A 18 -23.19 8.20 -6.84
N ARG A 19 -22.95 7.93 -5.54
CA ARG A 19 -23.42 8.79 -4.45
C ARG A 19 -22.73 10.15 -4.49
N TYR A 20 -21.40 10.19 -4.58
CA TYR A 20 -20.61 11.42 -4.62
C TYR A 20 -20.97 12.29 -5.84
N LEU A 21 -21.09 11.69 -7.02
CA LEU A 21 -21.43 12.36 -8.28
C LEU A 21 -22.92 12.65 -8.44
N ARG A 22 -23.76 12.32 -7.44
CA ARG A 22 -25.22 12.52 -7.47
C ARG A 22 -25.94 11.92 -8.69
N ARG A 23 -25.43 10.82 -9.26
CA ARG A 23 -25.97 10.15 -10.48
C ARG A 23 -26.38 8.69 -10.25
N ARG A 24 -27.34 8.16 -11.02
CA ARG A 24 -27.84 6.79 -10.85
C ARG A 24 -26.69 5.77 -10.97
N CYS A 25 -26.75 4.70 -10.16
CA CYS A 25 -25.82 3.58 -10.27
C CYS A 25 -26.46 2.51 -11.16
N SER A 26 -25.93 2.30 -12.37
CA SER A 26 -26.35 1.22 -13.28
C SER A 26 -25.78 -0.13 -12.82
N LYS A 27 -26.30 -1.22 -13.37
CA LYS A 27 -25.74 -2.58 -13.15
C LYS A 27 -24.31 -2.69 -13.70
N ASP A 28 -24.03 -2.03 -14.82
CA ASP A 28 -22.70 -2.02 -15.47
C ASP A 28 -21.79 -0.88 -14.98
N CYS A 29 -22.02 -0.38 -13.76
CA CYS A 29 -21.24 0.73 -13.23
C CYS A 29 -19.80 0.29 -12.92
N ILE A 30 -18.84 0.79 -13.70
CA ILE A 30 -17.40 0.47 -13.51
C ILE A 30 -16.86 0.81 -12.12
N PHE A 31 -17.46 1.76 -11.42
CA PHE A 31 -17.03 2.13 -10.07
C PHE A 31 -17.59 1.21 -8.99
N SER A 32 -18.71 0.52 -9.24
CA SER A 32 -19.44 -0.21 -8.21
C SER A 32 -18.63 -1.32 -7.53
N PRO A 33 -17.87 -2.15 -8.26
CA PRO A 33 -17.07 -3.21 -7.63
C PRO A 33 -15.91 -2.68 -6.77
N HIS A 34 -15.40 -1.47 -7.05
CA HIS A 34 -14.14 -0.97 -6.49
C HIS A 34 -14.32 0.18 -5.49
N PHE A 35 -15.49 0.81 -5.46
CA PHE A 35 -15.83 1.94 -4.59
C PHE A 35 -17.14 1.66 -3.83
N PRO A 36 -17.13 0.74 -2.85
CA PRO A 36 -18.32 0.35 -2.12
C PRO A 36 -18.88 1.50 -1.28
N SER A 37 -20.19 1.50 -1.04
CA SER A 37 -20.87 2.55 -0.28
C SER A 37 -20.46 2.62 1.20
N SER A 38 -19.86 1.55 1.73
CA SER A 38 -19.29 1.45 3.08
C SER A 38 -18.03 2.30 3.27
N ASN A 39 -17.34 2.67 2.18
CA ASN A 39 -16.15 3.52 2.25
C ASN A 39 -16.25 4.71 1.28
N PRO A 40 -17.03 5.76 1.63
CA PRO A 40 -17.19 6.95 0.79
C PRO A 40 -15.88 7.72 0.57
N GLN A 41 -15.00 7.74 1.59
CA GLN A 41 -13.74 8.48 1.54
C GLN A 41 -12.79 7.95 0.46
N ARG A 42 -12.84 6.64 0.20
CA ARG A 42 -12.06 6.01 -0.87
C ARG A 42 -12.26 6.69 -2.22
N PHE A 43 -13.52 6.95 -2.60
CA PHE A 43 -13.81 7.65 -3.84
C PHE A 43 -13.51 9.14 -3.75
N ALA A 44 -13.74 9.77 -2.59
CA ALA A 44 -13.46 11.19 -2.40
C ALA A 44 -11.97 11.54 -2.66
N TYR A 45 -11.03 10.75 -2.14
CA TYR A 45 -9.60 10.94 -2.40
C TYR A 45 -9.27 10.79 -3.89
N VAL A 46 -9.69 9.67 -4.48
CA VAL A 46 -9.40 9.36 -5.89
C VAL A 46 -10.01 10.40 -6.83
N HIS A 47 -11.22 10.88 -6.53
CA HIS A 47 -11.86 11.97 -7.25
C HIS A 47 -11.09 13.28 -7.12
N LYS A 48 -10.63 13.63 -5.91
CA LYS A 48 -9.89 14.88 -5.66
C LYS A 48 -8.58 14.94 -6.43
N ILE A 49 -7.86 13.82 -6.55
CA ILE A 49 -6.52 13.79 -7.17
C ILE A 49 -6.58 13.53 -8.68
N TYR A 50 -7.38 12.56 -9.12
CA TYR A 50 -7.41 12.16 -10.53
C TYR A 50 -8.66 12.63 -11.27
N GLY A 51 -9.77 12.82 -10.56
CA GLY A 51 -11.09 13.08 -11.16
C GLY A 51 -11.79 11.80 -11.65
N ALA A 52 -13.12 11.78 -11.60
CA ALA A 52 -13.91 10.60 -11.95
C ALA A 52 -13.64 10.07 -13.37
N SER A 53 -13.56 10.96 -14.36
CA SER A 53 -13.39 10.58 -15.77
C SER A 53 -12.05 9.90 -16.03
N ASN A 54 -10.97 10.39 -15.42
CA ASN A 54 -9.65 9.78 -15.58
C ASN A 54 -9.59 8.42 -14.92
N VAL A 55 -10.18 8.28 -13.73
CA VAL A 55 -10.24 7.01 -13.00
C VAL A 55 -11.00 5.97 -13.80
N ALA A 56 -12.15 6.33 -14.39
CA ALA A 56 -12.88 5.43 -15.28
C ALA A 56 -12.01 4.99 -16.47
N LYS A 57 -11.33 5.92 -17.15
CA LYS A 57 -10.44 5.60 -18.27
C LYS A 57 -9.27 4.70 -17.85
N MET A 58 -8.66 4.96 -16.69
CA MET A 58 -7.57 4.13 -16.16
C MET A 58 -8.05 2.71 -15.88
N LEU A 59 -9.19 2.54 -15.21
CA LEU A 59 -9.77 1.21 -14.95
C LEU A 59 -10.14 0.49 -16.25
N GLN A 60 -10.64 1.20 -17.27
CA GLN A 60 -10.97 0.59 -18.56
C GLN A 60 -9.74 0.09 -19.34
N ARG A 61 -8.57 0.71 -19.16
CA ARG A 61 -7.32 0.33 -19.82
C ARG A 61 -6.65 -0.90 -19.22
N VAL A 62 -7.05 -1.29 -18.01
CA VAL A 62 -6.51 -2.46 -17.31
C VAL A 62 -7.46 -3.65 -17.49
N SER A 63 -6.91 -4.86 -17.52
CA SER A 63 -7.70 -6.09 -17.57
C SER A 63 -8.68 -6.16 -16.39
N GLU A 64 -9.84 -6.77 -16.59
CA GLU A 64 -10.91 -6.79 -15.58
C GLU A 64 -10.44 -7.36 -14.24
N PHE A 65 -9.60 -8.39 -14.28
CA PHE A 65 -9.06 -9.07 -13.09
C PHE A 65 -8.14 -8.16 -12.25
N GLU A 66 -7.48 -7.20 -12.88
CA GLU A 66 -6.52 -6.29 -12.22
C GLU A 66 -7.16 -4.97 -11.79
N ARG A 67 -8.39 -4.66 -12.22
CA ARG A 67 -9.06 -3.39 -11.90
C ARG A 67 -9.19 -3.13 -10.40
N SER A 68 -9.39 -4.18 -9.61
CA SER A 68 -9.45 -4.05 -8.15
C SER A 68 -8.11 -3.58 -7.58
N HIS A 69 -7.00 -4.21 -7.99
CA HIS A 69 -5.66 -3.78 -7.59
C HIS A 69 -5.34 -2.37 -8.11
N ALA A 70 -5.70 -2.04 -9.35
CA ALA A 70 -5.51 -0.70 -9.88
C ALA A 70 -6.28 0.35 -9.06
N ALA A 71 -7.53 0.06 -8.67
CA ALA A 71 -8.31 0.94 -7.81
C ALA A 71 -7.70 1.10 -6.41
N ASP A 72 -7.10 0.04 -5.85
CA ASP A 72 -6.37 0.10 -4.57
C ASP A 72 -5.14 1.00 -4.66
N SER A 73 -4.32 0.84 -5.71
CA SER A 73 -3.16 1.71 -5.95
C SER A 73 -3.56 3.17 -6.12
N LEU A 74 -4.56 3.45 -6.96
CA LEU A 74 -5.08 4.82 -7.15
C LEU A 74 -5.60 5.41 -5.83
N HIS A 75 -6.26 4.62 -4.99
CA HIS A 75 -6.71 5.10 -3.69
C HIS A 75 -5.54 5.41 -2.75
N LEU A 76 -4.56 4.53 -2.66
CA LEU A 76 -3.39 4.71 -1.81
C LEU A 76 -2.61 5.96 -2.23
N GLU A 77 -2.30 6.09 -3.52
CA GLU A 77 -1.62 7.25 -4.08
C GLU A 77 -2.41 8.55 -3.83
N ALA A 78 -3.72 8.55 -4.08
CA ALA A 78 -4.55 9.72 -3.84
C ALA A 78 -4.60 10.11 -2.36
N LYS A 79 -4.74 9.12 -1.46
CA LYS A 79 -4.73 9.35 -0.02
C LYS A 79 -3.41 9.99 0.39
N CYS A 80 -2.28 9.43 -0.01
CA CYS A 80 -0.97 9.99 0.30
C CYS A 80 -0.83 11.41 -0.24
N ARG A 81 -1.30 11.70 -1.47
CA ARG A 81 -1.24 13.04 -2.06
C ARG A 81 -2.13 14.06 -1.33
N VAL A 82 -3.23 13.62 -0.72
CA VAL A 82 -4.08 14.49 0.10
C VAL A 82 -3.48 14.77 1.47
N GLU A 83 -2.84 13.76 2.09
CA GLU A 83 -2.15 13.90 3.38
C GLU A 83 -0.83 14.68 3.26
N ASP A 84 -0.11 14.49 2.15
CA ASP A 84 1.13 15.19 1.80
C ASP A 84 0.99 15.80 0.38
N PRO A 85 0.54 17.07 0.28
CA PRO A 85 0.39 17.77 -0.99
C PRO A 85 1.69 18.09 -1.71
N VAL A 86 2.86 17.86 -1.10
CA VAL A 86 4.16 18.13 -1.71
C VAL A 86 4.74 16.85 -2.30
N TYR A 87 4.89 15.79 -1.50
CA TYR A 87 5.57 14.56 -1.92
C TYR A 87 4.65 13.35 -2.09
N GLY A 88 3.44 13.35 -1.52
CA GLY A 88 2.50 12.23 -1.62
C GLY A 88 3.13 10.88 -1.28
N CYS A 89 2.90 9.87 -2.13
CA CYS A 89 3.47 8.53 -1.93
C CYS A 89 5.01 8.48 -2.09
N VAL A 90 5.63 9.45 -2.77
CA VAL A 90 7.09 9.52 -2.89
C VAL A 90 7.74 9.78 -1.52
N GLY A 91 7.12 10.65 -0.71
CA GLY A 91 7.60 10.89 0.66
C GLY A 91 7.56 9.64 1.53
N LEU A 92 6.51 8.82 1.37
CA LEU A 92 6.39 7.52 2.03
C LEU A 92 7.51 6.56 1.57
N ILE A 93 7.75 6.46 0.27
CA ILE A 93 8.81 5.62 -0.31
C ILE A 93 10.17 6.06 0.24
N SER A 94 10.51 7.34 0.19
CA SER A 94 11.80 7.85 0.69
C SER A 94 11.98 7.60 2.19
N ARG A 95 10.91 7.67 2.98
CA ARG A 95 10.97 7.32 4.41
C ARG A 95 11.26 5.83 4.61
N LEU A 96 10.55 4.96 3.88
CA LEU A 96 10.76 3.51 3.97
C LEU A 96 12.18 3.11 3.52
N GLN A 97 12.68 3.72 2.44
CA GLN A 97 14.06 3.50 1.98
C GLN A 97 15.10 3.88 3.03
N ARG A 98 14.92 5.03 3.71
CA ARG A 98 15.79 5.41 4.84
C ARG A 98 15.71 4.42 6.00
N GLN A 99 14.51 3.92 6.32
CA GLN A 99 14.34 2.92 7.38
C GLN A 99 15.06 1.61 7.05
N ILE A 100 14.95 1.14 5.81
CA ILE A 100 15.67 -0.05 5.33
C ILE A 100 17.18 0.18 5.49
N HIS A 101 17.70 1.29 4.98
CA HIS A 101 19.13 1.59 5.07
C HIS A 101 19.65 1.66 6.50
N ASN A 102 18.90 2.30 7.41
CA ASN A 102 19.26 2.39 8.81
C ASN A 102 19.31 1.01 9.48
N LEU A 103 18.31 0.16 9.21
CA LEU A 103 18.24 -1.19 9.76
C LEU A 103 19.36 -2.09 9.20
N GLU A 104 19.67 -1.99 7.91
CA GLU A 104 20.79 -2.70 7.31
C GLU A 104 22.13 -2.30 7.95
N SER A 105 22.30 -1.00 8.23
CA SER A 105 23.49 -0.47 8.92
C SER A 105 23.58 -0.99 10.36
N GLU A 106 22.45 -1.02 11.08
CA GLU A 106 22.37 -1.57 12.44
C GLU A 106 22.72 -3.06 12.48
N ILE A 107 22.21 -3.84 11.52
CA ILE A 107 22.55 -5.26 11.36
C ILE A 107 24.05 -5.42 11.09
N ALA A 108 24.63 -4.61 10.20
CA ALA A 108 26.05 -4.68 9.87
C ALA A 108 26.94 -4.37 11.09
N MET A 109 26.62 -3.31 11.84
CA MET A 109 27.33 -2.95 13.06
C MET A 109 27.23 -4.05 14.12
N THR A 110 26.03 -4.59 14.34
CA THR A 110 25.81 -5.67 15.31
C THR A 110 26.61 -6.91 14.95
N ARG A 111 26.61 -7.32 13.67
CA ARG A 111 27.42 -8.45 13.20
C ARG A 111 28.91 -8.21 13.42
N ALA A 112 29.41 -7.01 13.15
CA ALA A 112 30.80 -6.66 13.40
C ALA A 112 31.17 -6.78 14.89
N LEU A 113 30.31 -6.28 15.79
CA LEU A 113 30.51 -6.39 17.24
C LEU A 113 30.53 -7.84 17.71
N VAL A 114 29.62 -8.69 17.19
CA VAL A 114 29.61 -10.13 17.50
C VAL A 114 30.92 -10.80 17.08
N MET A 115 31.38 -10.57 15.84
CA MET A 115 32.65 -11.14 15.36
C MET A 115 33.86 -10.71 16.20
N MET A 116 33.90 -9.44 16.63
CA MET A 116 34.95 -8.92 17.51
C MET A 116 34.94 -9.60 18.88
N TYR A 117 33.74 -9.84 19.42
CA TYR A 117 33.57 -10.53 20.70
C TYR A 117 34.02 -11.99 20.61
N GLU A 118 33.58 -12.73 19.59
CA GLU A 118 33.98 -14.12 19.33
C GLU A 118 35.51 -14.25 19.18
N SER A 119 36.13 -13.39 18.36
CA SER A 119 37.58 -13.35 18.19
C SER A 119 38.34 -13.07 19.50
N SER A 120 37.73 -12.30 20.40
CA SER A 120 38.29 -12.00 21.72
C SER A 120 38.15 -13.17 22.69
N LEU A 121 37.07 -13.95 22.60
CA LEU A 121 36.91 -15.19 23.34
C LEU A 121 37.92 -16.25 22.89
N ASP A 122 38.12 -16.39 21.58
CA ASP A 122 39.06 -17.38 21.03
C ASP A 122 40.50 -17.09 21.44
N ARG A 123 40.91 -15.81 21.43
CA ARG A 123 42.23 -15.39 21.95
C ARG A 123 42.41 -15.73 23.44
N ARG A 124 41.37 -15.53 24.26
CA ARG A 124 41.42 -15.88 25.69
C ARG A 124 41.55 -17.39 25.91
N LYS A 125 40.85 -18.21 25.12
CA LYS A 125 40.96 -19.68 25.19
C LYS A 125 42.34 -20.17 24.73
N GLY A 126 42.90 -19.58 23.68
CA GLY A 126 44.24 -19.90 23.17
C GLY A 126 45.35 -19.63 24.21
N SER A 127 45.26 -18.55 24.98
CA SER A 127 46.19 -18.29 26.09
C SER A 127 46.02 -19.22 27.29
N ALA A 128 44.83 -19.78 27.52
CA ALA A 128 44.56 -20.67 28.65
C ALA A 128 45.04 -22.12 28.42
N ASN A 129 45.07 -22.60 27.17
CA ASN A 129 45.49 -23.96 26.80
C ASN A 129 46.99 -24.09 26.46
N GLY A 130 47.78 -23.02 26.63
CA GLY A 130 49.22 -22.98 26.29
C GLY A 130 50.19 -23.31 27.43
N HIS A 131 49.75 -24.02 28.48
CA HIS A 131 50.60 -24.48 29.60
C HIS A 131 50.66 -25.99 29.65
#